data_AF-A0A2V4D0A2-F1
#
_entry.id   AF-A0A2V4D0A2-F1
#
_cell.length_a   1.000
_cell.length_b   1.000
_cell.length_c   1.000
_cell.angle_alpha   90.00
_cell.angle_beta   90.00
_cell.angle_gamma   90.00
#
_symmetry.space_group_name_H-M   'P 1'
#
loop_
_entity.id
_entity.type
_entity.pdbx_description
1 polymer ?
#
loop_
_entity_poly.entity_id
_entity_poly.type
_entity_poly.pdbx_seq_one_letter_code
_entity_poly.pdbx_strand_id
1 'polypeptide(L)'
;MIDIKLIRDNPDLVKDNLKKKFAEEKILFVDKILKKDTDWRKLKTGNDKLRYERNKISNEIAKAKKEKSNTAKLIKAAKSIPKKISENEIKMNKIKKNIQEYMVQIPNLISKETPIGKDDSKNVELRKVGKPKKFSFKIKNHIELAENLGLIDFDSSAKSSGNGFYYLKKELALLNQSLIRFAIDFMQKKKYDYIETPLMLNRKAIF
;
A
#
# COMPACT_ATOMS: atom_id res chain seq x y z
N MET A 1 -1.79 -3.55 2.59
CA MET A 1 -0.84 -4.66 2.36
C MET A 1 -1.43 -5.94 2.92
N ILE A 2 -1.11 -7.10 2.35
CA ILE A 2 -1.48 -8.40 2.94
C ILE A 2 -0.72 -8.58 4.26
N ASP A 3 -1.34 -9.23 5.25
CA ASP A 3 -0.67 -9.56 6.52
C ASP A 3 0.57 -10.45 6.29
N ILE A 4 1.70 -10.08 6.89
CA ILE A 4 2.92 -10.88 6.86
C ILE A 4 2.72 -12.28 7.44
N LYS A 5 1.80 -12.43 8.41
CA LYS A 5 1.45 -13.74 8.97
C LYS A 5 0.83 -14.63 7.90
N LEU A 6 -0.05 -14.09 7.06
CA LEU A 6 -0.65 -14.86 5.97
C LEU A 6 0.40 -15.31 4.95
N ILE A 7 1.35 -14.44 4.62
CA ILE A 7 2.47 -14.78 3.73
C ILE A 7 3.31 -15.91 4.32
N ARG A 8 3.53 -15.89 5.65
CA ARG A 8 4.32 -16.90 6.36
C ARG A 8 3.61 -18.24 6.44
N ASP A 9 2.34 -18.21 6.82
CA ASP A 9 1.57 -19.41 7.16
C ASP A 9 0.99 -20.07 5.90
N ASN A 10 0.67 -19.28 4.87
CA ASN A 10 0.06 -19.75 3.62
C ASN A 10 0.70 -19.10 2.38
N PRO A 11 2.01 -19.32 2.12
CA PRO A 11 2.71 -18.69 1.00
C PRO A 11 2.14 -19.11 -0.35
N ASP A 12 1.74 -20.38 -0.50
CA ASP A 12 1.23 -20.90 -1.78
C ASP A 12 -0.09 -20.25 -2.17
N LEU A 13 -0.96 -19.96 -1.19
CA LEU A 13 -2.19 -19.20 -1.42
C LEU A 13 -1.90 -17.82 -2.01
N VAL A 14 -0.88 -17.13 -1.51
CA VAL A 14 -0.47 -15.82 -2.02
C VAL A 14 0.11 -15.95 -3.42
N LYS A 15 0.96 -16.96 -3.67
CA LYS A 15 1.55 -17.23 -4.99
C LYS A 15 0.49 -17.56 -6.04
N ASP A 16 -0.48 -18.39 -5.70
CA ASP A 16 -1.56 -18.75 -6.61
C ASP A 16 -2.49 -17.57 -6.89
N ASN A 17 -2.74 -16.71 -5.90
CA ASN A 17 -3.42 -15.45 -6.12
C ASN A 17 -2.68 -14.54 -7.12
N LEU A 18 -1.34 -14.49 -7.04
CA LEU A 18 -0.53 -13.73 -8.00
C LEU A 18 -0.64 -14.28 -9.43
N LYS A 19 -0.65 -15.61 -9.60
CA LYS A 19 -0.89 -16.25 -10.91
C LYS A 19 -2.28 -15.90 -11.46
N LYS A 20 -3.33 -15.97 -10.61
CA LYS A 20 -4.70 -15.59 -11.01
C LYS A 20 -4.81 -14.11 -11.41
N LYS A 21 -3.89 -13.27 -10.93
CA LYS A 21 -3.75 -11.86 -11.27
C LYS A 21 -2.76 -11.58 -12.41
N PHE A 22 -2.20 -12.61 -13.05
CA PHE A 22 -1.21 -12.48 -14.13
C PHE A 22 -0.01 -11.61 -13.70
N ALA A 23 0.43 -11.80 -12.44
CA ALA A 23 1.52 -11.08 -11.81
C ALA A 23 2.61 -12.04 -11.30
N GLU A 24 2.93 -13.06 -12.09
CA GLU A 24 3.88 -14.13 -11.76
C GLU A 24 5.27 -13.60 -11.43
N GLU A 25 5.68 -12.47 -12.01
CA GLU A 25 6.96 -11.81 -11.73
C GLU A 25 7.11 -11.42 -10.26
N LYS A 26 5.99 -11.24 -9.55
CA LYS A 26 5.96 -10.87 -8.12
C LYS A 26 6.02 -12.07 -7.19
N ILE A 27 5.93 -13.30 -7.70
CA ILE A 27 6.07 -14.52 -6.88
C ILE A 27 7.42 -14.53 -6.15
N LEU A 28 8.48 -14.08 -6.82
CA LEU A 28 9.82 -13.95 -6.23
C LEU A 28 9.83 -13.03 -5.00
N PHE A 29 8.93 -12.06 -4.91
CA PHE A 29 8.82 -11.18 -3.74
C PHE A 29 8.33 -11.93 -2.52
N VAL A 30 7.42 -12.90 -2.68
CA VAL A 30 6.96 -13.78 -1.61
C VAL A 30 8.15 -14.53 -1.01
N ASP A 31 8.99 -15.14 -1.86
CA ASP A 31 10.17 -15.89 -1.41
C ASP A 31 11.20 -15.00 -0.73
N LYS A 32 11.43 -13.79 -1.27
CA LYS A 32 12.32 -12.78 -0.66
C LYS A 32 11.81 -12.34 0.71
N ILE A 33 10.50 -12.15 0.87
CA ILE A 33 9.87 -11.80 2.15
C ILE A 33 10.08 -12.93 3.16
N LEU A 34 9.78 -14.18 2.79
CA LEU A 34 9.93 -15.35 3.68
C LEU A 34 11.36 -15.51 4.18
N LYS A 35 12.35 -15.40 3.28
CA LYS A 35 13.77 -15.48 3.64
C LYS A 35 14.16 -14.38 4.63
N LYS A 36 13.79 -13.13 4.31
CA LYS A 36 14.08 -11.97 5.17
C LYS A 36 13.36 -12.03 6.51
N ASP A 37 12.11 -12.46 6.54
CA ASP A 37 11.35 -12.67 7.78
C ASP A 37 12.02 -13.71 8.67
N THR A 38 12.52 -14.80 8.08
CA THR A 38 13.29 -15.82 8.79
C THR A 38 14.57 -15.25 9.40
N ASP A 39 15.34 -14.48 8.64
CA ASP A 39 16.56 -13.83 9.12
C ASP A 39 16.25 -12.81 10.24
N TRP A 40 15.19 -12.03 10.08
CA TRP A 40 14.73 -11.08 11.09
C TRP A 40 14.34 -11.78 12.40
N ARG A 41 13.58 -12.88 12.32
CA ARG A 41 13.19 -13.67 13.50
C ARG A 41 14.40 -14.31 14.18
N LYS A 42 15.38 -14.83 13.43
CA LYS A 42 16.64 -15.35 13.99
C LYS A 42 17.40 -14.28 14.77
N LEU A 43 17.54 -13.08 14.19
CA LEU A 43 18.18 -11.95 14.88
C LEU A 43 17.40 -11.52 16.12
N LYS A 44 16.06 -11.49 16.05
CA LYS A 44 15.20 -11.18 17.20
C LYS A 44 15.43 -12.16 18.35
N THR A 45 15.33 -13.46 18.07
CA THR A 45 15.58 -14.51 19.08
C THR A 45 17.00 -14.44 19.63
N GLY A 46 17.99 -14.15 18.78
CA GLY A 46 19.38 -13.93 19.22
C GLY A 46 19.52 -12.75 20.18
N ASN A 47 18.85 -11.64 19.89
CA ASN A 47 18.82 -10.47 20.76
C ASN A 47 18.09 -10.74 22.08
N ASP A 48 16.99 -11.47 22.05
CA ASP A 48 16.26 -11.86 23.27
C ASP A 48 17.15 -12.73 24.19
N LYS A 49 17.93 -13.65 23.61
CA LYS A 49 18.95 -14.44 24.34
C LYS A 49 20.06 -13.55 24.92
N LEU A 50 20.62 -12.63 24.14
CA LEU A 50 21.64 -11.70 24.61
C LEU A 50 21.12 -10.81 25.76
N ARG A 51 19.87 -10.35 25.69
CA ARG A 51 19.21 -9.59 26.76
C ARG A 51 19.06 -10.42 28.02
N TYR A 52 18.64 -11.69 27.88
CA TYR A 52 18.56 -12.63 29.00
C TYR A 52 19.93 -12.88 29.64
N GLU A 53 20.96 -13.17 28.85
CA GLU A 53 22.34 -13.35 29.32
C GLU A 53 22.86 -12.10 30.05
N ARG A 54 22.62 -10.91 29.50
CA ARG A 54 23.00 -9.65 30.15
C ARG A 54 22.37 -9.53 31.53
N ASN A 55 21.07 -9.78 31.64
CA ASN A 55 20.35 -9.67 32.91
C ASN A 55 20.82 -10.72 33.92
N LYS A 56 21.11 -11.94 33.47
CA LYS A 56 21.71 -12.99 34.30
C LYS A 56 23.07 -12.56 34.85
N ILE A 57 23.96 -12.06 34.00
CA ILE A 57 25.28 -11.57 34.41
C ILE A 57 25.15 -10.37 35.36
N SER A 58 24.21 -9.44 35.11
CA SER A 58 23.94 -8.31 36.01
C SER A 58 23.53 -8.77 37.42
N ASN A 59 22.70 -9.81 37.52
CA ASN A 59 22.30 -10.40 38.80
C ASN A 59 23.48 -11.11 39.49
N GLU A 60 24.32 -11.82 38.74
CA GLU A 60 25.54 -12.46 39.27
C GLU A 60 26.56 -11.44 39.77
N ILE A 61 26.73 -10.31 39.08
CA ILE A 61 27.57 -9.19 39.53
C ILE A 61 27.03 -8.62 40.85
N ALA A 62 25.71 -8.44 40.96
CA ALA A 62 25.10 -7.92 42.19
C ALA A 62 25.31 -8.86 43.39
N LYS A 63 25.21 -10.19 43.18
CA LYS A 63 25.53 -11.20 44.21
C LYS A 63 27.00 -11.19 44.58
N ALA A 64 27.90 -11.28 43.60
CA ALA A 64 29.34 -11.29 43.84
C ALA A 64 29.86 -10.00 44.53
N LYS A 65 29.24 -8.84 44.26
CA LYS A 65 29.51 -7.59 45.00
C LYS A 65 29.11 -7.67 46.47
N LYS A 66 27.96 -8.30 46.79
CA LYS A 66 27.53 -8.52 48.18
C LYS A 66 28.48 -9.48 48.92
N GLU A 67 28.98 -10.48 48.21
CA GLU A 67 29.92 -11.50 48.71
C GLU A 67 31.40 -11.05 48.71
N LYS A 68 31.69 -9.76 48.42
CA LYS A 68 33.06 -9.18 48.32
C LYS A 68 34.00 -9.97 47.39
N SER A 69 33.46 -10.64 46.38
CA SER A 69 34.20 -11.47 45.42
C SER A 69 34.63 -10.68 44.16
N ASN A 70 35.61 -11.21 43.41
CA ASN A 70 36.12 -10.54 42.21
C ASN A 70 35.11 -10.55 41.05
N THR A 71 34.68 -9.36 40.62
CA THR A 71 33.66 -9.16 39.57
C THR A 71 34.23 -8.80 38.19
N ALA A 72 35.55 -8.66 38.06
CA ALA A 72 36.19 -8.13 36.85
C ALA A 72 35.88 -8.95 35.59
N LYS A 73 35.84 -10.29 35.70
CA LYS A 73 35.50 -11.19 34.57
C LYS A 73 34.04 -11.04 34.12
N LEU A 74 33.11 -10.92 35.07
CA LEU A 74 31.67 -10.77 34.77
C LEU A 74 31.37 -9.40 34.15
N ILE A 75 32.00 -8.33 34.64
CA ILE A 75 31.88 -6.99 34.08
C ILE A 75 32.42 -6.96 32.64
N LYS A 76 33.54 -7.63 32.37
CA LYS A 76 34.12 -7.72 31.02
C LYS A 76 33.20 -8.47 30.05
N ALA A 77 32.58 -9.57 30.49
CA ALA A 77 31.61 -10.32 29.69
C ALA A 77 30.37 -9.46 29.36
N ALA A 78 29.81 -8.76 30.35
CA ALA A 78 28.66 -7.89 30.20
C ALA A 78 28.89 -6.71 29.23
N LYS A 79 30.12 -6.18 29.15
CA LYS A 79 30.45 -4.98 28.36
C LYS A 79 30.32 -5.20 26.84
N SER A 80 30.45 -6.44 26.36
CA SER A 80 30.39 -6.76 24.92
C SER A 80 28.96 -6.96 24.40
N ILE A 81 28.00 -7.29 25.28
CA ILE A 81 26.63 -7.65 24.92
C ILE A 81 25.83 -6.46 24.35
N PRO A 82 25.86 -5.25 24.94
CA PRO A 82 25.12 -4.10 24.40
C PRO A 82 25.49 -3.75 22.96
N LYS A 83 26.78 -3.86 22.60
CA LYS A 83 27.25 -3.61 21.23
C LYS A 83 26.63 -4.59 20.24
N LYS A 84 26.65 -5.89 20.55
CA LYS A 84 26.03 -6.94 19.72
C LYS A 84 24.52 -6.74 19.56
N ILE A 85 23.82 -6.37 20.63
CA ILE A 85 22.37 -6.07 20.59
C ILE A 85 22.11 -4.92 19.61
N SER A 86 22.84 -3.81 19.74
CA SER A 86 22.69 -2.63 18.88
C SER A 86 22.97 -2.94 17.40
N GLU A 87 24.04 -3.68 17.11
CA GLU A 87 24.36 -4.11 15.73
C GLU A 87 23.25 -4.98 15.12
N ASN A 88 22.68 -5.88 15.91
CA ASN A 88 21.55 -6.72 15.48
C ASN A 88 20.27 -5.90 15.29
N GLU A 89 19.99 -4.91 16.14
CA GLU A 89 18.83 -4.02 16.00
C GLU A 89 18.90 -3.19 14.71
N ILE A 90 20.08 -2.66 14.36
CA ILE A 90 20.30 -1.96 13.08
C ILE A 90 20.02 -2.90 11.89
N LYS A 91 20.55 -4.13 11.92
CA LYS A 91 20.29 -5.14 10.89
C LYS A 91 18.81 -5.51 10.79
N MET A 92 18.15 -5.70 11.93
CA MET A 92 16.72 -6.00 12.00
C MET A 92 15.87 -4.87 11.38
N ASN A 93 16.19 -3.62 11.68
CA ASN A 93 15.48 -2.46 11.10
C ASN A 93 15.66 -2.39 9.58
N LYS A 94 16.88 -2.63 9.09
CA LYS A 94 17.14 -2.71 7.64
C LYS A 94 16.34 -3.82 6.98
N ILE A 95 16.33 -5.01 7.59
CA ILE A 95 15.56 -6.15 7.07
C ILE A 95 14.06 -5.84 7.06
N LYS A 96 13.52 -5.24 8.13
CA LYS A 96 12.11 -4.85 8.22
C LYS A 96 11.71 -3.87 7.12
N LYS A 97 12.56 -2.87 6.84
CA LYS A 97 12.32 -1.92 5.75
C LYS A 97 12.27 -2.63 4.39
N ASN A 98 13.23 -3.53 4.12
CA ASN A 98 13.24 -4.29 2.88
C ASN A 98 12.02 -5.23 2.74
N ILE A 99 11.54 -5.80 3.85
CA ILE A 99 10.30 -6.59 3.84
C ILE A 99 9.12 -5.70 3.44
N GLN A 100 8.98 -4.52 4.04
CA GLN A 100 7.92 -3.57 3.69
C GLN A 100 7.96 -3.17 2.21
N GLU A 101 9.15 -2.91 1.66
CA GLU A 101 9.32 -2.56 0.24
C GLU A 101 8.79 -3.66 -0.71
N TYR A 102 8.96 -4.93 -0.35
CA TYR A 102 8.36 -6.04 -1.11
C TYR A 102 6.86 -6.20 -0.85
N MET A 103 6.42 -6.04 0.40
CA MET A 103 5.01 -6.21 0.78
C MET A 103 4.08 -5.18 0.13
N VAL A 104 4.54 -3.93 -0.07
CA VAL A 104 3.76 -2.88 -0.75
C VAL A 104 3.49 -3.23 -2.21
N GLN A 105 4.35 -4.03 -2.85
CA GLN A 105 4.22 -4.40 -4.26
C GLN A 105 3.27 -5.58 -4.47
N ILE A 106 2.94 -6.34 -3.41
CA ILE A 106 2.04 -7.49 -3.49
C ILE A 106 0.59 -6.98 -3.49
N PRO A 107 -0.17 -7.19 -4.58
CA PRO A 107 -1.57 -6.79 -4.65
C PRO A 107 -2.43 -7.60 -3.68
N ASN A 108 -3.61 -7.07 -3.34
CA ASN A 108 -4.55 -7.76 -2.45
C ASN A 108 -5.02 -9.11 -3.01
N LEU A 109 -5.53 -9.98 -2.15
CA LEU A 109 -6.15 -11.26 -2.55
C LEU A 109 -7.45 -11.00 -3.31
N ILE A 110 -7.70 -11.77 -4.38
CA ILE A 110 -8.98 -11.75 -5.09
C ILE A 110 -10.04 -12.44 -4.23
N SER A 111 -11.28 -11.94 -4.30
CA SER A 111 -12.41 -12.67 -3.75
C SER A 111 -12.63 -13.96 -4.54
N LYS A 112 -13.20 -14.98 -3.88
CA LYS A 112 -13.60 -16.23 -4.56
C LYS A 112 -14.66 -16.00 -5.63
N GLU A 113 -15.44 -14.93 -5.50
CA GLU A 113 -16.49 -14.54 -6.45
C GLU A 113 -15.94 -13.74 -7.64
N THR A 114 -14.68 -13.30 -7.60
CA THR A 114 -14.09 -12.51 -8.69
C THR A 114 -13.79 -13.43 -9.89
N PRO A 115 -14.37 -13.16 -11.08
CA PRO A 115 -14.06 -13.93 -12.29
C PRO A 115 -12.57 -13.83 -12.63
N ILE A 116 -12.00 -14.92 -13.15
CA ILE A 116 -10.60 -14.95 -13.59
C ILE A 116 -10.53 -14.41 -15.02
N GLY A 117 -9.73 -13.37 -15.22
CA GLY A 117 -9.61 -12.70 -16.51
C GLY A 117 -8.31 -11.93 -16.65
N LYS A 118 -7.67 -12.03 -17.83
CA LYS A 118 -6.40 -11.35 -18.11
C LYS A 118 -6.56 -9.85 -18.28
N ASP A 119 -7.68 -9.44 -18.87
CA ASP A 119 -7.98 -8.08 -19.25
C ASP A 119 -9.50 -7.83 -19.17
N ASP A 120 -9.91 -6.63 -19.56
CA ASP A 120 -11.30 -6.17 -19.53
C ASP A 120 -12.23 -6.96 -20.46
N SER A 121 -11.70 -7.68 -21.46
CA SER A 121 -12.49 -8.56 -22.34
C SER A 121 -13.12 -9.75 -21.61
N LYS A 122 -12.62 -10.06 -20.40
CA LYS A 122 -13.11 -11.15 -19.55
C LYS A 122 -14.08 -10.68 -18.47
N ASN A 123 -14.39 -9.38 -18.43
CA ASN A 123 -15.39 -8.86 -17.51
C ASN A 123 -16.77 -9.44 -17.83
N VAL A 124 -17.49 -9.86 -16.79
CA VAL A 124 -18.84 -10.43 -16.92
C VAL A 124 -19.87 -9.32 -16.65
N GLU A 125 -20.76 -9.08 -17.61
CA GLU A 125 -21.88 -8.15 -17.42
C GLU A 125 -22.88 -8.74 -16.43
N LEU A 126 -23.07 -8.08 -15.28
CA LEU A 126 -24.02 -8.53 -14.25
C LEU A 126 -25.45 -8.03 -14.48
N ARG A 127 -25.58 -6.80 -15.00
CA ARG A 127 -26.89 -6.19 -15.26
C ARG A 127 -26.78 -5.06 -16.28
N LYS A 128 -27.85 -4.88 -17.04
CA LYS A 128 -28.07 -3.74 -17.93
C LYS A 128 -29.31 -2.98 -17.50
N VAL A 129 -29.17 -1.68 -17.26
CA VAL A 129 -30.28 -0.81 -16.84
C VAL A 129 -30.54 0.23 -17.91
N GLY A 130 -31.80 0.31 -18.37
CA GLY A 130 -32.19 1.18 -19.48
C GLY A 130 -31.86 0.60 -20.86
N LYS A 131 -32.10 1.40 -21.91
CA LYS A 131 -31.83 1.02 -23.30
C LYS A 131 -31.04 2.16 -23.98
N PRO A 132 -29.93 1.87 -24.69
CA PRO A 132 -29.22 2.89 -25.45
C PRO A 132 -30.16 3.58 -26.43
N LYS A 133 -30.14 4.91 -26.44
CA LYS A 133 -30.98 5.71 -27.34
C LYS A 133 -30.56 5.47 -28.78
N LYS A 134 -31.54 5.18 -29.65
CA LYS A 134 -31.33 5.15 -31.11
C LYS A 134 -31.52 6.55 -31.66
N PHE A 135 -30.58 6.99 -32.49
CA PHE A 135 -30.62 8.29 -33.15
C PHE A 135 -30.83 8.09 -34.66
N SER A 136 -31.61 8.97 -35.27
CA SER A 136 -31.86 9.00 -36.72
C SER A 136 -30.81 9.80 -37.49
N PHE A 137 -29.77 10.29 -36.81
CA PHE A 137 -28.70 11.11 -37.36
C PHE A 137 -27.32 10.61 -36.91
N LYS A 138 -26.27 11.03 -37.62
CA LYS A 138 -24.88 10.71 -37.25
C LYS A 138 -24.53 11.38 -35.92
N ILE A 139 -24.21 10.57 -34.92
CA ILE A 139 -23.86 11.03 -33.57
C ILE A 139 -22.45 11.62 -33.62
N LYS A 140 -22.32 12.86 -33.12
CA LYS A 140 -21.03 13.50 -32.84
C LYS A 140 -20.54 13.05 -31.46
N ASN A 141 -19.24 12.86 -31.31
CA ASN A 141 -18.67 12.57 -30.00
C ASN A 141 -18.70 13.82 -29.09
N HIS A 142 -18.39 13.66 -27.81
CA HIS A 142 -18.48 14.75 -26.83
C HIS A 142 -17.50 15.92 -27.12
N ILE A 143 -16.33 15.64 -27.71
CA ILE A 143 -15.34 16.65 -28.08
C ILE A 143 -15.87 17.49 -29.24
N GLU A 144 -16.28 16.83 -30.32
CA GLU A 144 -16.85 17.49 -31.50
C GLU A 144 -18.06 18.37 -31.13
N LEU A 145 -18.92 17.90 -30.22
CA LEU A 145 -20.06 18.69 -29.75
C LEU A 145 -19.62 19.92 -28.97
N ALA A 146 -18.70 19.75 -28.01
CA ALA A 146 -18.24 20.84 -27.17
C ALA A 146 -17.46 21.90 -27.96
N GLU A 147 -16.63 21.51 -28.91
CA GLU A 147 -15.90 22.43 -29.80
C GLU A 147 -16.85 23.21 -30.71
N ASN A 148 -17.78 22.52 -31.38
CA ASN A 148 -18.77 23.18 -32.26
C ASN A 148 -19.62 24.21 -31.52
N LEU A 149 -19.86 24.01 -30.22
CA LEU A 149 -20.62 24.93 -29.36
C LEU A 149 -19.72 25.98 -28.68
N GLY A 150 -18.39 25.90 -28.85
CA GLY A 150 -17.42 26.78 -28.21
C GLY A 150 -17.37 26.63 -26.68
N LEU A 151 -17.72 25.45 -26.16
CA LEU A 151 -17.84 25.11 -24.75
C LEU A 151 -16.56 24.52 -24.14
N ILE A 152 -15.58 24.16 -24.97
CA ILE A 152 -14.25 23.76 -24.56
C ILE A 152 -13.19 24.63 -25.24
N ASP A 153 -12.06 24.81 -24.56
CA ASP A 153 -10.85 25.42 -25.10
C ASP A 153 -9.63 24.54 -24.75
N PHE A 154 -9.12 23.82 -25.75
CA PHE A 154 -7.92 23.00 -25.64
C PHE A 154 -6.64 23.81 -25.82
N ASP A 155 -6.65 24.85 -26.66
CA ASP A 155 -5.47 25.66 -26.96
C ASP A 155 -4.96 26.40 -25.72
N SER A 156 -5.86 27.05 -24.99
CA SER A 156 -5.53 27.73 -23.73
C SER A 156 -5.03 26.74 -22.69
N SER A 157 -5.61 25.53 -22.66
CA SER A 157 -5.21 24.48 -21.73
C SER A 157 -3.85 23.87 -22.08
N ALA A 158 -3.56 23.66 -23.36
CA ALA A 158 -2.26 23.17 -23.81
C ALA A 158 -1.15 24.16 -23.49
N LYS A 159 -1.42 25.47 -23.65
CA LYS A 159 -0.48 26.54 -23.29
C LYS A 159 -0.19 26.61 -21.79
N SER A 160 -1.17 26.32 -20.93
CA SER A 160 -1.01 26.45 -19.47
C SER A 160 -0.52 25.16 -18.79
N SER A 161 -1.05 24.01 -19.20
CA SER A 161 -0.94 22.74 -18.47
C SER A 161 -0.43 21.58 -19.32
N GLY A 162 -0.31 21.75 -20.64
CA GLY A 162 0.12 20.73 -21.58
C GLY A 162 -1.00 19.79 -22.04
N ASN A 163 -0.62 18.63 -22.60
CA ASN A 163 -1.55 17.67 -23.19
C ASN A 163 -2.41 16.97 -22.13
N GLY A 164 -3.67 16.66 -22.50
CA GLY A 164 -4.61 15.93 -21.64
C GLY A 164 -5.49 16.81 -20.75
N PHE A 165 -5.41 18.14 -20.90
CA PHE A 165 -6.23 19.10 -20.17
C PHE A 165 -7.16 19.88 -21.13
N TYR A 166 -8.22 20.47 -20.57
CA TYR A 166 -9.15 21.33 -21.29
C TYR A 166 -9.75 22.36 -20.34
N TYR A 167 -10.11 23.52 -20.88
CA TYR A 167 -10.94 24.49 -20.15
C TYR A 167 -12.40 24.25 -20.51
N LEU A 168 -13.26 24.08 -19.50
CA LEU A 168 -14.71 24.12 -19.67
C LEU A 168 -15.19 25.57 -19.67
N LYS A 169 -16.14 25.88 -20.56
CA LYS A 169 -16.67 27.23 -20.76
C LYS A 169 -18.19 27.27 -20.65
N LYS A 170 -18.70 28.46 -20.34
CA LYS A 170 -20.12 28.83 -20.38
C LYS A 170 -21.02 27.80 -19.67
N GLU A 171 -22.10 27.37 -20.33
CA GLU A 171 -23.10 26.46 -19.80
C GLU A 171 -22.51 25.08 -19.47
N LEU A 172 -21.46 24.64 -20.17
CA LEU A 172 -20.81 23.35 -19.87
C LEU A 172 -20.03 23.41 -18.54
N ALA A 173 -19.40 24.53 -18.24
CA ALA A 173 -18.76 24.74 -16.95
C ALA A 173 -19.79 24.74 -15.80
N LEU A 174 -20.94 25.41 -16.00
CA LEU A 174 -22.04 25.42 -15.03
C LEU A 174 -22.69 24.04 -14.87
N LEU A 175 -22.84 23.30 -15.97
CA LEU A 175 -23.36 21.93 -15.96
C LEU A 175 -22.44 21.01 -15.16
N ASN A 176 -21.13 21.11 -15.33
CA ASN A 176 -20.17 20.33 -14.55
C ASN A 176 -20.33 20.57 -13.03
N GLN A 177 -20.45 21.84 -12.62
CA GLN A 177 -20.68 22.18 -11.21
C GLN A 177 -22.03 21.64 -10.70
N SER A 178 -23.06 21.71 -11.54
CA SER A 178 -24.40 21.21 -11.22
C SER A 178 -24.41 19.68 -11.05
N LEU A 179 -23.65 18.94 -11.87
CA LEU A 179 -23.50 17.49 -11.73
C LEU A 179 -22.77 17.10 -10.44
N ILE A 180 -21.69 17.83 -10.10
CA ILE A 180 -20.98 17.65 -8.83
C ILE A 180 -21.94 17.87 -7.66
N ARG A 181 -22.67 18.99 -7.68
CA ARG A 181 -23.64 19.32 -6.64
C ARG A 181 -24.75 18.26 -6.52
N PHE A 182 -25.32 17.83 -7.64
CA PHE A 182 -26.31 16.77 -7.67
C PHE A 182 -25.80 15.47 -7.03
N ALA A 183 -24.58 15.06 -7.33
CA ALA A 183 -23.97 13.88 -6.74
C ALA A 183 -23.79 14.02 -5.22
N ILE A 184 -23.35 15.19 -4.75
CA ILE A 184 -23.23 15.49 -3.32
C ILE A 184 -24.60 15.36 -2.62
N ASP A 185 -25.63 16.06 -3.13
CA ASP A 185 -26.97 16.03 -2.54
C ASP A 185 -27.58 14.61 -2.57
N PHE A 186 -27.33 13.85 -3.64
CA PHE A 186 -27.75 12.46 -3.76
C PHE A 186 -27.11 11.57 -2.68
N MET A 187 -25.81 11.71 -2.46
CA MET A 187 -25.08 10.93 -1.45
C MET A 187 -25.44 11.35 -0.02
N GLN A 188 -25.67 12.63 0.25
CA GLN A 188 -26.17 13.10 1.55
C GLN A 188 -27.54 12.52 1.89
N LYS A 189 -28.45 12.40 0.91
CA LYS A 189 -29.73 11.69 1.10
C LYS A 189 -29.53 10.22 1.46
N LYS A 190 -28.42 9.60 1.02
CA LYS A 190 -27.98 8.25 1.41
C LYS A 190 -27.21 8.22 2.73
N LYS A 191 -27.19 9.32 3.49
CA LYS A 191 -26.56 9.47 4.82
C LYS A 191 -25.02 9.42 4.80
N TYR A 192 -24.41 9.80 3.68
CA TYR A 192 -22.97 10.04 3.62
C TYR A 192 -22.69 11.50 3.99
N ASP A 193 -21.68 11.71 4.84
CA ASP A 193 -21.19 13.05 5.14
C ASP A 193 -20.38 13.61 3.97
N TYR A 194 -20.61 14.88 3.64
CA TYR A 194 -19.76 15.60 2.70
C TYR A 194 -18.56 16.16 3.46
N ILE A 195 -17.35 15.83 2.99
CA ILE A 195 -16.10 16.30 3.58
C ILE A 195 -15.25 16.89 2.44
N GLU A 196 -14.97 18.19 2.52
CA GLU A 196 -14.00 18.86 1.66
C GLU A 196 -12.59 18.61 2.21
N THR A 197 -11.72 18.00 1.42
CA THR A 197 -10.36 17.62 1.86
C THR A 197 -9.28 18.39 1.10
N PRO A 198 -8.10 18.60 1.69
CA PRO A 198 -6.95 19.13 0.95
C PRO A 198 -6.61 18.28 -0.29
N LEU A 199 -6.38 18.93 -1.43
CA LEU A 199 -6.00 18.25 -2.68
C LEU A 199 -4.53 17.85 -2.74
N MET A 200 -3.69 18.44 -1.88
CA MET A 200 -2.27 18.12 -1.75
C MET A 200 -2.04 17.19 -0.56
N LEU A 201 -1.53 16.00 -0.83
CA LEU A 201 -1.30 14.96 0.17
C LEU A 201 0.18 14.81 0.49
N ASN A 202 0.50 14.58 1.77
CA ASN A 202 1.85 14.16 2.14
C ASN A 202 2.06 12.68 1.77
N ARG A 203 3.33 12.29 1.60
CA ARG A 203 3.69 10.92 1.20
C ARG A 203 3.14 9.83 2.15
N LYS A 204 3.03 10.11 3.46
CA LYS A 204 2.54 9.12 4.43
C LYS A 204 1.06 8.78 4.28
N ALA A 205 0.27 9.64 3.62
CA ALA A 205 -1.13 9.36 3.35
C ALA A 205 -1.33 8.39 2.16
N ILE A 206 -0.33 8.27 1.29
CA ILE A 206 -0.38 7.45 0.07
C ILE A 206 0.15 6.02 0.32
N PHE A 207 0.99 5.83 1.34
CA PHE A 207 1.72 4.59 1.66
C PHE A 207 1.42 4.08 3.06
#